data_AF-A0A6I3BRN3-F1
#
_entry.id   AF-A0A6I3BRN3-F1
#
_cell.length_a   1.000
_cell.length_b   1.000
_cell.length_c   1.000
_cell.angle_alpha   90.00
_cell.angle_beta   90.00
_cell.angle_gamma   90.00
#
_symmetry.space_group_name_H-M   'P 1'
#
loop_
_entity.id
_entity.type
_entity.pdbx_description
1 polymer ?
#
loop_
_entity_poly.entity_id
_entity_poly.type
_entity_poly.pdbx_seq_one_letter_code
_entity_poly.pdbx_strand_id
1 'polypeptide(L)'
;MRICLVTPFAWSQPHDVNEHVAGVAAALRDLGHTVTVVAPSTRAADLKAGRHALAGTDPLPDVVAITPAVPISRRSQMGVPVGARANIALILARGDFDVVHGFEPGLPSLSYLALLETNAVTAATFSSSERLTYPPAKGQRERLRARIDALIALSPEARDAAAELYTGTWHLESPGIDLATFGPATKRNIIVVEAKRTERPLARAVIDTLRELPDWEIVLLNTKPLGGRPSVPRALTGRVHVRTARDGASRAAILAEAAIFVPAVDGLPRLLLEAQTSGCAIARPTGVAEQPELAAALAARFADTETLLTTEKSVSLAAAEGASFADVAASLAAIYDQALAQRPATRPRRDSDPLADRPWILADLHMHTSWSFDCAVEPADLVAHAEAEGLGAIAVTDHNVFGGALATVEVAADRELIVIPGEEIKTDNQGEVIGLFLEREIPRGMPFDETIAAIKEQGGLVYVPHPFDRMHTVPSPATLQRHLADIDLFEVYNARLLWDAHNDEALRFARKYDLAMGAGSDAHVLQGLGTGAVRMRSFNDPEEFLVSIRGAEIVRRPKSLAYLQSLKWMAQVRDKVK
;
A
#
# COMPACT_ATOMS: atom_id res chain seq x y z
N MET A 1 -22.02 -10.33 2.42
CA MET A 1 -20.60 -9.96 2.63
C MET A 1 -20.43 -8.46 2.48
N ARG A 2 -19.55 -7.88 3.30
CA ARG A 2 -18.99 -6.53 3.16
C ARG A 2 -17.66 -6.66 2.43
N ILE A 3 -17.57 -6.11 1.22
CA ILE A 3 -16.45 -6.33 0.30
C ILE A 3 -15.77 -4.99 0.03
N CYS A 4 -14.45 -4.95 0.23
CA CYS A 4 -13.61 -3.82 -0.15
C CYS A 4 -12.83 -4.16 -1.42
N LEU A 5 -13.06 -3.42 -2.50
CA LEU A 5 -12.31 -3.55 -3.75
C LEU A 5 -11.28 -2.42 -3.81
N VAL A 6 -10.00 -2.75 -3.94
CA VAL A 6 -8.91 -1.75 -3.88
C VAL A 6 -8.17 -1.70 -5.21
N THR A 7 -8.22 -0.56 -5.90
CA THR A 7 -7.49 -0.34 -7.15
C THR A 7 -6.33 0.64 -6.95
N PRO A 8 -5.17 0.43 -7.61
CA PRO A 8 -4.03 1.32 -7.49
C PRO A 8 -4.09 2.47 -8.51
N PHE A 9 -5.09 2.49 -9.40
CA PHE A 9 -5.19 3.44 -10.50
C PHE A 9 -6.16 4.56 -10.19
N ALA A 10 -5.83 5.77 -10.65
CA ALA A 10 -6.64 6.97 -10.41
C ALA A 10 -8.09 6.78 -10.88
N TRP A 11 -9.05 6.78 -9.95
CA TRP A 11 -10.48 6.59 -10.24
C TRP A 11 -11.04 7.66 -11.18
N SER A 12 -10.43 8.85 -11.15
CA SER A 12 -10.78 9.99 -11.99
C SER A 12 -10.26 9.90 -13.44
N GLN A 13 -9.57 8.83 -13.82
CA GLN A 13 -9.04 8.62 -15.16
C GLN A 13 -9.52 7.29 -15.74
N PRO A 14 -9.79 7.21 -17.06
CA PRO A 14 -10.09 5.95 -17.72
C PRO A 14 -8.93 4.97 -17.56
N HIS A 15 -9.25 3.76 -17.09
CA HIS A 15 -8.30 2.67 -16.91
C HIS A 15 -9.03 1.33 -16.97
N ASP A 16 -8.48 0.36 -17.69
CA ASP A 16 -9.08 -0.97 -17.91
C ASP A 16 -9.37 -1.73 -16.62
N VAL A 17 -8.46 -1.63 -15.64
CA VAL A 17 -8.66 -2.19 -14.28
C VAL A 17 -9.78 -1.45 -13.53
N ASN A 18 -9.91 -0.14 -13.67
CA ASN A 18 -11.01 0.59 -13.01
C ASN A 18 -12.36 0.25 -13.63
N GLU A 19 -12.41 0.02 -14.95
CA GLU A 19 -13.61 -0.49 -15.64
C GLU A 19 -14.00 -1.89 -15.12
N HIS A 20 -13.03 -2.79 -14.94
CA HIS A 20 -13.27 -4.10 -14.32
C HIS A 20 -13.82 -3.96 -12.90
N VAL A 21 -13.15 -3.18 -12.06
CA VAL A 21 -13.53 -2.96 -10.66
C VAL A 21 -14.91 -2.35 -10.56
N ALA A 22 -15.24 -1.37 -11.40
CA ALA A 22 -16.56 -0.74 -11.42
C ALA A 22 -17.67 -1.73 -11.79
N GLY A 23 -17.46 -2.53 -12.84
CA GLY A 23 -18.45 -3.52 -13.28
C GLY A 23 -18.67 -4.64 -12.25
N VAL A 24 -17.58 -5.19 -11.70
CA VAL A 24 -17.64 -6.18 -10.61
C VAL A 24 -18.31 -5.59 -9.37
N ALA A 25 -18.00 -4.35 -9.00
CA ALA A 25 -18.62 -3.71 -7.85
C ALA A 25 -20.13 -3.55 -8.01
N ALA A 26 -20.61 -3.16 -9.20
CA ALA A 26 -22.03 -3.06 -9.48
C ALA A 26 -22.71 -4.43 -9.42
N ALA A 27 -22.18 -5.43 -10.13
CA ALA A 27 -22.77 -6.77 -10.17
C ALA A 27 -22.75 -7.49 -8.79
N LEU A 28 -21.70 -7.31 -7.98
CA LEU A 28 -21.69 -7.83 -6.60
C LEU A 28 -22.75 -7.15 -5.71
N ARG A 29 -23.06 -5.87 -5.93
CA ARG A 29 -24.18 -5.19 -5.24
C ARG A 29 -25.52 -5.74 -5.69
N ASP A 30 -25.68 -6.04 -6.97
CA ASP A 30 -26.91 -6.66 -7.50
C ASP A 30 -27.14 -8.06 -6.90
N LEU A 31 -26.05 -8.78 -6.54
CA LEU A 31 -26.11 -10.03 -5.77
C LEU A 31 -26.38 -9.83 -4.27
N GLY A 32 -26.61 -8.60 -3.81
CA GLY A 32 -26.94 -8.28 -2.41
C GLY A 32 -25.75 -8.07 -1.49
N HIS A 33 -24.52 -7.95 -2.02
CA HIS A 33 -23.34 -7.63 -1.21
C HIS A 33 -23.20 -6.12 -0.98
N THR A 34 -22.62 -5.74 0.16
CA THR A 34 -22.22 -4.35 0.40
C THR A 34 -20.80 -4.15 -0.11
N VAL A 35 -20.61 -3.28 -1.10
CA VAL A 35 -19.32 -3.10 -1.77
C VAL A 35 -18.83 -1.67 -1.63
N THR A 36 -17.58 -1.51 -1.20
CA THR A 36 -16.88 -0.23 -1.19
C THR A 36 -15.65 -0.32 -2.07
N VAL A 37 -15.49 0.62 -3.01
CA VAL A 37 -14.30 0.74 -3.84
C VAL A 37 -13.36 1.77 -3.23
N VAL A 38 -12.10 1.39 -3.02
CA VAL A 38 -11.05 2.25 -2.50
C VAL A 38 -10.02 2.52 -3.60
N ALA A 39 -9.75 3.79 -3.86
CA ALA A 39 -8.93 4.18 -5.00
C ALA A 39 -8.15 5.47 -4.73
N PRO A 40 -7.08 5.76 -5.50
CA PRO A 40 -6.54 7.09 -5.59
C PRO A 40 -7.37 7.95 -6.56
N SER A 41 -7.22 9.28 -6.50
CA SER A 41 -7.83 10.19 -7.49
C SER A 41 -6.95 11.39 -7.79
N THR A 42 -7.06 11.93 -9.02
CA THR A 42 -6.48 13.22 -9.41
C THR A 42 -7.43 14.40 -9.18
N ARG A 43 -8.71 14.16 -8.87
CA ARG A 43 -9.71 15.22 -8.66
C ARG A 43 -9.77 15.63 -7.19
N ALA A 44 -9.57 16.91 -6.91
CA ALA A 44 -9.63 17.45 -5.56
C ALA A 44 -11.00 17.24 -4.87
N ALA A 45 -12.10 17.23 -5.65
CA ALA A 45 -13.44 16.96 -5.15
C ALA A 45 -13.56 15.53 -4.58
N ASP A 46 -13.08 14.53 -5.32
CA ASP A 46 -13.07 13.12 -4.86
C ASP A 46 -12.27 12.98 -3.57
N LEU A 47 -11.10 13.60 -3.49
CA LEU A 47 -10.24 13.54 -2.29
C LEU A 47 -10.89 14.24 -1.08
N LYS A 48 -11.63 15.34 -1.30
CA LYS A 48 -12.38 16.01 -0.25
C LYS A 48 -13.53 15.13 0.25
N ALA A 49 -14.28 14.52 -0.67
CA ALA A 49 -15.34 13.57 -0.34
C ALA A 49 -14.78 12.35 0.41
N GLY A 50 -13.65 11.81 -0.01
CA GLY A 50 -12.98 10.70 0.67
C GLY A 50 -12.53 11.05 2.08
N ARG A 51 -11.92 12.21 2.30
CA ARG A 51 -11.58 12.68 3.67
C ARG A 51 -12.81 12.86 4.54
N HIS A 52 -13.89 13.41 3.99
CA HIS A 52 -15.14 13.57 4.73
C HIS A 52 -15.75 12.21 5.09
N ALA A 53 -15.74 11.26 4.15
CA ALA A 53 -16.11 9.90 4.42
C ALA A 53 -15.26 9.38 5.58
N LEU A 54 -13.93 9.34 5.50
CA LEU A 54 -13.06 8.79 6.55
C LEU A 54 -13.28 9.39 7.95
N ALA A 55 -13.63 10.68 8.06
CA ALA A 55 -13.88 11.35 9.33
C ALA A 55 -15.34 11.26 9.84
N GLY A 56 -16.27 10.84 8.98
CA GLY A 56 -17.70 10.80 9.29
C GLY A 56 -18.14 9.51 10.00
N THR A 57 -19.35 9.54 10.56
CA THR A 57 -20.00 8.39 11.21
C THR A 57 -21.01 7.67 10.32
N ASP A 58 -21.34 8.24 9.16
CA ASP A 58 -22.28 7.66 8.19
C ASP A 58 -21.76 6.32 7.60
N PRO A 59 -22.59 5.55 6.88
CA PRO A 59 -22.10 4.43 6.08
C PRO A 59 -21.07 4.88 5.03
N LEU A 60 -20.10 4.01 4.71
CA LEU A 60 -19.13 4.28 3.64
C LEU A 60 -19.86 4.41 2.29
N PRO A 61 -19.52 5.41 1.45
CA PRO A 61 -20.07 5.49 0.10
C PRO A 61 -19.49 4.39 -0.79
N ASP A 62 -20.11 4.20 -1.95
CA ASP A 62 -19.72 3.19 -2.94
C ASP A 62 -18.27 3.31 -3.40
N VAL A 63 -17.74 4.53 -3.45
CA VAL A 63 -16.35 4.83 -3.83
C VAL A 63 -15.75 5.82 -2.85
N VAL A 64 -14.57 5.51 -2.32
CA VAL A 64 -13.81 6.38 -1.43
C VAL A 64 -12.42 6.63 -2.01
N ALA A 65 -12.18 7.87 -2.44
CA ALA A 65 -10.88 8.30 -2.92
C ALA A 65 -9.99 8.73 -1.74
N ILE A 66 -9.03 7.88 -1.36
CA ILE A 66 -8.27 8.06 -0.11
C ILE A 66 -6.92 8.74 -0.29
N THR A 67 -6.37 8.79 -1.51
CA THR A 67 -5.07 9.44 -1.76
C THR A 67 -5.02 10.13 -3.11
N PRO A 68 -4.18 11.17 -3.27
CA PRO A 68 -3.79 11.64 -4.59
C PRO A 68 -3.22 10.51 -5.44
N ALA A 69 -3.53 10.51 -6.74
CA ALA A 69 -2.90 9.58 -7.67
C ALA A 69 -1.45 9.98 -7.93
N VAL A 70 -0.52 9.10 -7.56
CA VAL A 70 0.90 9.24 -7.90
C VAL A 70 1.20 8.28 -9.06
N PRO A 71 1.88 8.73 -10.13
CA PRO A 71 2.26 7.86 -11.22
C PRO A 71 3.16 6.72 -10.71
N ILE A 72 2.63 5.50 -10.73
CA ILE A 72 3.43 4.30 -10.48
C ILE A 72 4.23 4.06 -11.77
N SER A 73 5.52 4.38 -11.74
CA SER A 73 6.40 4.35 -12.91
C SER A 73 7.55 3.37 -12.68
N ARG A 74 7.97 2.67 -13.75
CA ARG A 74 9.11 1.74 -13.77
C ARG A 74 10.44 2.35 -13.31
N ARG A 75 10.54 3.69 -13.30
CA ARG A 75 11.74 4.44 -12.90
C ARG A 75 11.55 5.21 -11.59
N SER A 76 10.33 5.21 -11.06
CA SER A 76 10.00 5.94 -9.84
C SER A 76 10.24 5.02 -8.66
N GLN A 77 11.21 5.37 -7.82
CA GLN A 77 11.32 4.80 -6.47
C GLN A 77 10.32 5.44 -5.49
N MET A 78 9.40 6.29 -5.96
CA MET A 78 8.37 6.86 -5.09
C MET A 78 7.41 5.75 -4.66
N GLY A 79 7.46 5.42 -3.37
CA GLY A 79 6.49 4.56 -2.72
C GLY A 79 5.10 5.18 -2.70
N VAL A 80 4.18 4.45 -2.08
CA VAL A 80 2.80 4.90 -1.85
C VAL A 80 2.83 6.20 -1.01
N PRO A 81 1.96 7.21 -1.29
CA PRO A 81 1.92 8.44 -0.50
C PRO A 81 1.91 8.18 1.02
N VAL A 82 2.61 8.98 1.80
CA VAL A 82 2.81 8.77 3.25
C VAL A 82 1.47 8.60 4.00
N GLY A 83 0.46 9.42 3.70
CA GLY A 83 -0.87 9.29 4.32
C GLY A 83 -1.72 8.11 3.82
N ALA A 84 -1.26 7.35 2.82
CA ALA A 84 -2.00 6.24 2.24
C ALA A 84 -2.22 5.10 3.23
N ARG A 85 -1.18 4.76 4.01
CA ARG A 85 -1.25 3.67 4.98
C ARG A 85 -2.24 3.98 6.09
N ALA A 86 -2.18 5.19 6.65
CA ALA A 86 -3.15 5.67 7.64
C ALA A 86 -4.58 5.68 7.10
N ASN A 87 -4.80 6.18 5.87
CA ASN A 87 -6.13 6.19 5.27
C ASN A 87 -6.65 4.77 4.97
N ILE A 88 -5.76 3.84 4.59
CA ILE A 88 -6.08 2.41 4.45
C ILE A 88 -6.47 1.82 5.80
N ALA A 89 -5.71 2.08 6.87
CA ALA A 89 -6.04 1.59 8.20
C ALA A 89 -7.42 2.11 8.67
N LEU A 90 -7.69 3.40 8.47
CA LEU A 90 -8.97 4.03 8.82
C LEU A 90 -10.16 3.43 8.05
N ILE A 91 -10.03 3.26 6.73
CA ILE A 91 -11.14 2.71 5.93
C ILE A 91 -11.38 1.24 6.23
N LEU A 92 -10.31 0.46 6.46
CA LEU A 92 -10.43 -0.96 6.82
C LEU A 92 -11.08 -1.13 8.18
N ALA A 93 -10.69 -0.32 9.18
CA ALA A 93 -11.29 -0.34 10.52
C ALA A 93 -12.77 0.07 10.50
N ARG A 94 -13.12 1.12 9.73
CA ARG A 94 -14.53 1.57 9.63
C ARG A 94 -15.39 0.64 8.78
N GLY A 95 -14.79 0.02 7.77
CA GLY A 95 -15.50 -0.76 6.77
C GLY A 95 -15.87 -2.16 7.21
N ASP A 96 -15.25 -2.69 8.28
CA ASP A 96 -15.47 -4.04 8.85
C ASP A 96 -15.78 -5.06 7.74
N PHE A 97 -14.81 -5.17 6.82
CA PHE A 97 -14.97 -5.94 5.60
C PHE A 97 -14.75 -7.43 5.88
N ASP A 98 -15.61 -8.27 5.31
CA ASP A 98 -15.41 -9.73 5.29
C ASP A 98 -14.30 -10.11 4.29
N VAL A 99 -14.20 -9.35 3.19
CA VAL A 99 -13.24 -9.55 2.10
C VAL A 99 -12.59 -8.23 1.69
N VAL A 100 -11.26 -8.24 1.53
CA VAL A 100 -10.49 -7.17 0.89
C VAL A 100 -9.80 -7.72 -0.34
N HIS A 101 -10.18 -7.20 -1.50
CA HIS A 101 -9.70 -7.63 -2.80
C HIS A 101 -8.84 -6.53 -3.44
N GLY A 102 -7.54 -6.78 -3.53
CA GLY A 102 -6.58 -5.88 -4.17
C GLY A 102 -6.36 -6.22 -5.64
N PHE A 103 -6.45 -5.20 -6.50
CA PHE A 103 -6.16 -5.33 -7.93
C PHE A 103 -4.74 -4.86 -8.22
N GLU A 104 -3.98 -5.61 -9.01
CA GLU A 104 -2.58 -5.31 -9.33
C GLU A 104 -1.69 -5.07 -8.08
N PRO A 105 -1.74 -5.93 -7.03
CA PRO A 105 -0.96 -5.71 -5.80
C PRO A 105 0.53 -6.04 -5.97
N GLY A 106 0.96 -6.48 -7.15
CA GLY A 106 2.35 -6.77 -7.48
C GLY A 106 3.26 -5.53 -7.49
N LEU A 107 2.70 -4.32 -7.38
CA LEU A 107 3.45 -3.07 -7.27
C LEU A 107 3.22 -2.44 -5.89
N PRO A 108 4.21 -1.71 -5.31
CA PRO A 108 4.03 -0.92 -4.10
C PRO A 108 2.93 0.14 -4.31
N SER A 109 1.72 -0.18 -3.88
CA SER A 109 0.49 0.52 -4.25
C SER A 109 -0.56 0.46 -3.14
N LEU A 110 -1.70 1.11 -3.33
CA LEU A 110 -2.83 1.02 -2.39
C LEU A 110 -3.32 -0.42 -2.21
N SER A 111 -3.40 -1.18 -3.30
CA SER A 111 -3.79 -2.61 -3.26
C SER A 111 -2.81 -3.42 -2.42
N TYR A 112 -1.50 -3.18 -2.60
CA TYR A 112 -0.46 -3.83 -1.79
C TYR A 112 -0.63 -3.54 -0.30
N LEU A 113 -0.79 -2.27 0.08
CA LEU A 113 -0.98 -1.88 1.48
C LEU A 113 -2.27 -2.45 2.06
N ALA A 114 -3.38 -2.41 1.32
CA ALA A 114 -4.66 -2.93 1.80
C ALA A 114 -4.59 -4.42 2.18
N LEU A 115 -3.91 -5.22 1.35
CA LEU A 115 -3.76 -6.66 1.60
C LEU A 115 -2.81 -6.96 2.77
N LEU A 116 -1.82 -6.09 3.03
CA LEU A 116 -0.95 -6.23 4.20
C LEU A 116 -1.62 -5.80 5.52
N GLU A 117 -2.44 -4.76 5.49
CA GLU A 117 -3.02 -4.14 6.70
C GLU A 117 -4.34 -4.78 7.13
N THR A 118 -5.10 -5.34 6.20
CA THR A 118 -6.43 -5.91 6.50
C THR A 118 -6.35 -7.12 7.41
N ASN A 119 -7.45 -7.43 8.10
CA ASN A 119 -7.65 -8.72 8.79
C ASN A 119 -8.78 -9.53 8.15
N ALA A 120 -9.37 -9.03 7.07
CA ALA A 120 -10.36 -9.72 6.26
C ALA A 120 -9.72 -10.87 5.45
N VAL A 121 -10.55 -11.70 4.81
CA VAL A 121 -10.06 -12.60 3.75
C VAL A 121 -9.52 -11.75 2.60
N THR A 122 -8.41 -12.17 2.02
CA THR A 122 -7.72 -11.42 0.98
C THR A 122 -7.82 -12.10 -0.38
N ALA A 123 -8.14 -11.30 -1.39
CA ALA A 123 -8.03 -11.72 -2.78
C ALA A 123 -7.07 -10.79 -3.54
N ALA A 124 -6.34 -11.35 -4.49
CA ALA A 124 -5.42 -10.62 -5.35
C ALA A 124 -5.70 -10.92 -6.82
N THR A 125 -6.06 -9.89 -7.59
CA THR A 125 -6.26 -10.01 -9.05
C THR A 125 -5.08 -9.42 -9.82
N PHE A 126 -4.57 -10.17 -10.80
CA PHE A 126 -3.53 -9.75 -11.74
C PHE A 126 -4.10 -9.67 -13.16
N SER A 127 -3.89 -8.55 -13.85
CA SER A 127 -4.46 -8.30 -15.19
C SER A 127 -3.41 -8.08 -16.28
N SER A 128 -2.14 -7.92 -15.93
CA SER A 128 -1.08 -7.62 -16.90
C SER A 128 0.26 -8.27 -16.54
N SER A 129 0.80 -9.05 -17.48
CA SER A 129 2.16 -9.61 -17.41
C SER A 129 3.24 -8.53 -17.44
N GLU A 130 3.03 -7.44 -18.19
CA GLU A 130 3.98 -6.32 -18.33
C GLU A 130 4.26 -5.61 -17.00
N ARG A 131 3.29 -5.59 -16.07
CA ARG A 131 3.44 -4.96 -14.75
C ARG A 131 4.24 -5.84 -13.79
N LEU A 132 4.40 -7.13 -14.09
CA LEU A 132 5.11 -8.11 -13.27
C LEU A 132 6.59 -8.24 -13.66
N THR A 133 7.01 -7.65 -14.78
CA THR A 133 8.40 -7.68 -15.28
C THR A 133 9.41 -6.99 -14.35
N TYR A 134 8.96 -6.13 -13.42
CA TYR A 134 9.80 -5.45 -12.44
C TYR A 134 9.30 -5.70 -11.02
N PRO A 135 9.52 -6.91 -10.48
CA PRO A 135 8.94 -7.29 -9.21
C PRO A 135 9.54 -6.48 -8.05
N PRO A 136 8.74 -6.16 -7.01
CA PRO A 136 9.22 -5.54 -5.77
C PRO A 136 10.27 -6.44 -5.09
N ALA A 137 11.01 -5.90 -4.11
CA ALA A 137 12.07 -6.66 -3.43
C ALA A 137 11.57 -8.00 -2.87
N LYS A 138 12.44 -9.01 -2.78
CA LYS A 138 12.06 -10.39 -2.38
C LYS A 138 11.23 -10.42 -1.08
N GLY A 139 11.66 -9.70 -0.05
CA GLY A 139 10.94 -9.63 1.22
C GLY A 139 9.54 -8.99 1.11
N GLN A 140 9.34 -8.02 0.22
CA GLN A 140 8.02 -7.43 -0.01
C GLN A 140 7.06 -8.44 -0.66
N ARG A 141 7.57 -9.27 -1.57
CA ARG A 141 6.78 -10.35 -2.21
C ARG A 141 6.42 -11.44 -1.23
N GLU A 142 7.37 -11.87 -0.41
CA GLU A 142 7.14 -12.90 0.62
C GLU A 142 6.10 -12.44 1.65
N ARG A 143 6.16 -11.17 2.07
CA ARG A 143 5.13 -10.57 2.93
C ARG A 143 3.75 -10.59 2.28
N LEU A 144 3.64 -10.12 1.03
CA LEU A 144 2.35 -10.14 0.33
C LEU A 144 1.84 -11.57 0.13
N ARG A 145 2.70 -12.50 -0.27
CA ARG A 145 2.36 -13.91 -0.46
C ARG A 145 1.78 -14.54 0.81
N ALA A 146 2.38 -14.26 1.97
CA ALA A 146 1.89 -14.75 3.25
C ALA A 146 0.51 -14.17 3.65
N ARG A 147 0.03 -13.15 2.93
CA ARG A 147 -1.22 -12.47 3.19
C ARG A 147 -2.33 -12.79 2.23
N ILE A 148 -2.09 -13.44 1.08
CA ILE A 148 -3.11 -13.69 0.05
C ILE A 148 -3.80 -15.04 0.29
N ASP A 149 -5.13 -15.03 0.39
CA ASP A 149 -5.96 -16.25 0.52
C ASP A 149 -6.45 -16.76 -0.85
N ALA A 150 -6.73 -15.86 -1.80
CA ALA A 150 -7.17 -16.20 -3.16
C ALA A 150 -6.36 -15.47 -4.25
N LEU A 151 -5.84 -16.24 -5.22
CA LEU A 151 -5.09 -15.73 -6.38
C LEU A 151 -5.95 -15.80 -7.64
N ILE A 152 -6.11 -14.66 -8.30
CA ILE A 152 -6.99 -14.48 -9.46
C ILE A 152 -6.19 -13.85 -10.60
N ALA A 153 -6.40 -14.33 -11.83
CA ALA A 153 -5.83 -13.73 -13.03
C ALA A 153 -6.94 -13.46 -14.06
N LEU A 154 -6.84 -12.35 -14.79
CA LEU A 154 -7.80 -11.99 -15.85
C LEU A 154 -7.40 -12.51 -17.25
N SER A 155 -6.24 -13.15 -17.37
CA SER A 155 -5.81 -13.85 -18.58
C SER A 155 -4.79 -14.94 -18.26
N PRO A 156 -4.63 -15.95 -19.14
CA PRO A 156 -3.59 -16.97 -19.00
C PRO A 156 -2.18 -16.37 -18.92
N GLU A 157 -1.89 -15.33 -19.71
CA GLU A 157 -0.59 -14.67 -19.73
C GLU A 157 -0.31 -13.93 -18.41
N ALA A 158 -1.32 -13.28 -17.84
CA ALA A 158 -1.21 -12.65 -16.52
C ALA A 158 -1.01 -13.68 -15.41
N ARG A 159 -1.72 -14.82 -15.48
CA ARG A 159 -1.55 -15.95 -14.55
C ARG A 159 -0.13 -16.48 -14.61
N ASP A 160 0.37 -16.80 -15.80
CA ASP A 160 1.67 -17.44 -15.98
C ASP A 160 2.79 -16.53 -15.48
N ALA A 161 2.75 -15.24 -15.82
CA ALA A 161 3.71 -14.25 -15.31
C ALA A 161 3.62 -14.07 -13.78
N ALA A 162 2.42 -14.13 -13.20
CA ALA A 162 2.25 -13.97 -11.76
C ALA A 162 2.61 -15.24 -10.98
N ALA A 163 2.40 -16.42 -11.56
CA ALA A 163 2.69 -17.72 -10.95
C ALA A 163 4.19 -17.95 -10.73
N GLU A 164 5.05 -17.28 -11.51
CA GLU A 164 6.50 -17.24 -11.26
C GLU A 164 6.86 -16.55 -9.93
N LEU A 165 6.01 -15.64 -9.45
CA LEU A 165 6.25 -14.80 -8.28
C LEU A 165 5.41 -15.22 -7.05
N TYR A 166 4.22 -15.75 -7.29
CA TYR A 166 3.25 -16.13 -6.27
C TYR A 166 2.80 -17.57 -6.49
N THR A 167 3.01 -18.42 -5.49
CA THR A 167 2.60 -19.83 -5.53
C THR A 167 1.28 -20.02 -4.78
N GLY A 168 0.38 -20.83 -5.34
CA GLY A 168 -0.93 -21.14 -4.78
C GLY A 168 -1.91 -21.65 -5.84
N THR A 169 -3.16 -21.86 -5.44
CA THR A 169 -4.25 -22.21 -6.35
C THR A 169 -4.70 -20.96 -7.11
N TRP A 170 -4.71 -21.04 -8.44
CA TRP A 170 -5.06 -19.93 -9.32
C TRP A 170 -6.47 -20.08 -9.88
N HIS A 171 -7.24 -19.01 -9.80
CA HIS A 171 -8.52 -18.85 -10.48
C HIS A 171 -8.33 -17.98 -11.72
N LEU A 172 -8.79 -18.47 -12.87
CA LEU A 172 -8.78 -17.69 -14.11
C LEU A 172 -10.18 -17.13 -14.32
N GLU A 173 -10.27 -15.80 -14.38
CA GLU A 173 -11.54 -15.08 -14.50
C GLU A 173 -11.58 -14.25 -15.78
N SER A 174 -12.80 -14.02 -16.28
CA SER A 174 -13.01 -13.08 -17.38
C SER A 174 -12.74 -11.64 -16.90
N PRO A 175 -12.22 -10.75 -17.77
CA PRO A 175 -12.22 -9.32 -17.50
C PRO A 175 -13.63 -8.74 -17.23
N GLY A 176 -14.71 -9.44 -17.61
CA GLY A 176 -16.07 -8.97 -17.40
C GLY A 176 -16.49 -7.94 -18.45
N ILE A 177 -17.70 -8.09 -18.99
CA ILE A 177 -18.27 -7.19 -20.00
C ILE A 177 -19.65 -6.69 -19.59
N ASP A 178 -19.94 -5.44 -19.93
CA ASP A 178 -21.30 -4.88 -19.86
C ASP A 178 -22.05 -5.18 -21.16
N LEU A 179 -22.95 -6.16 -21.10
CA LEU A 179 -23.76 -6.60 -22.24
C LEU A 179 -24.78 -5.55 -22.70
N ALA A 180 -25.11 -4.56 -21.87
CA ALA A 180 -25.98 -3.46 -22.29
C ALA A 180 -25.24 -2.46 -23.18
N THR A 181 -23.92 -2.29 -22.95
CA THR A 181 -23.06 -1.41 -23.73
C THR A 181 -22.49 -2.10 -24.97
N PHE A 182 -22.11 -3.38 -24.84
CA PHE A 182 -21.51 -4.17 -25.91
C PHE A 182 -22.45 -5.29 -26.32
N GLY A 183 -22.92 -5.23 -27.55
CA GLY A 183 -23.74 -6.27 -28.14
C GLY A 183 -23.70 -6.23 -29.67
N PRO A 184 -24.23 -7.27 -30.34
CA PRO A 184 -24.30 -7.31 -31.80
C PRO A 184 -25.08 -6.10 -32.34
N ALA A 185 -24.49 -5.44 -33.34
CA ALA A 185 -25.12 -4.33 -34.05
C ALA A 185 -24.92 -4.48 -35.56
N THR A 186 -25.58 -3.62 -36.35
CA THR A 186 -25.42 -3.60 -37.81
C THR A 186 -23.98 -3.23 -38.17
N LYS A 187 -23.30 -4.15 -38.88
CA LYS A 187 -21.90 -3.99 -39.24
C LYS A 187 -21.72 -3.22 -40.55
N ARG A 188 -20.65 -2.45 -40.61
CA ARG A 188 -20.12 -1.81 -41.81
C ARG A 188 -18.80 -2.50 -42.19
N ASN A 189 -18.34 -2.27 -43.41
CA ASN A 189 -17.06 -2.80 -43.93
C ASN A 189 -15.86 -2.08 -43.30
N ILE A 190 -15.73 -2.21 -41.97
CA ILE A 190 -14.70 -1.58 -41.16
C ILE A 190 -13.87 -2.68 -40.50
N ILE A 191 -12.56 -2.57 -40.66
CA ILE A 191 -11.55 -3.33 -39.92
C ILE A 191 -11.03 -2.43 -38.81
N VAL A 192 -11.24 -2.80 -37.56
CA VAL A 192 -10.62 -2.13 -36.42
C VAL A 192 -9.31 -2.86 -36.11
N VAL A 193 -8.20 -2.12 -36.02
CA VAL A 193 -6.90 -2.64 -35.62
C VAL A 193 -6.52 -2.02 -34.29
N GLU A 194 -6.22 -2.84 -33.28
CA GLU A 194 -5.64 -2.34 -32.04
C GLU A 194 -4.24 -1.79 -32.31
N ALA A 195 -4.09 -0.47 -32.16
CA ALA A 195 -2.85 0.22 -32.47
C ALA A 195 -1.92 0.26 -31.25
N LYS A 196 -0.80 -0.48 -31.33
CA LYS A 196 0.32 -0.39 -30.39
C LYS A 196 1.56 0.20 -31.05
N ARG A 197 2.36 0.95 -30.28
CA ARG A 197 3.61 1.54 -30.79
C ARG A 197 4.69 0.51 -31.07
N THR A 198 4.69 -0.58 -30.32
CA THR A 198 5.60 -1.72 -30.42
C THR A 198 5.29 -2.58 -31.64
N GLU A 199 4.08 -2.52 -32.17
CA GLU A 199 3.58 -3.42 -33.23
C GLU A 199 3.20 -2.68 -34.52
N ARG A 200 4.00 -1.68 -34.91
CA ARG A 200 3.82 -0.97 -36.19
C ARG A 200 3.78 -1.89 -37.43
N PRO A 201 4.56 -2.99 -37.50
CA PRO A 201 4.49 -3.91 -38.63
C PRO A 201 3.10 -4.52 -38.84
N LEU A 202 2.40 -4.90 -37.76
CA LEU A 202 1.04 -5.43 -37.83
C LEU A 202 0.06 -4.42 -38.43
N ALA A 203 0.02 -3.21 -37.87
CA ALA A 203 -0.86 -2.17 -38.39
C ALA A 203 -0.57 -1.84 -39.86
N ARG A 204 0.71 -1.84 -40.25
CA ARG A 204 1.12 -1.59 -41.64
C ARG A 204 0.67 -2.72 -42.58
N ALA A 205 0.86 -3.97 -42.19
CA ALA A 205 0.44 -5.13 -42.98
C ALA A 205 -1.06 -5.10 -43.25
N VAL A 206 -1.88 -4.77 -42.24
CA VAL A 206 -3.34 -4.64 -42.41
C VAL A 206 -3.70 -3.41 -43.25
N ILE A 207 -3.01 -2.27 -43.11
CA ILE A 207 -3.25 -1.09 -43.98
C ILE A 207 -3.00 -1.43 -45.46
N ASP A 208 -1.97 -2.22 -45.75
CA ASP A 208 -1.62 -2.57 -47.11
C ASP A 208 -2.68 -3.44 -47.81
N THR A 209 -3.55 -4.15 -47.07
CA THR A 209 -4.66 -4.93 -47.66
C THR A 209 -5.76 -4.06 -48.25
N LEU A 210 -5.91 -2.80 -47.81
CA LEU A 210 -6.93 -1.89 -48.37
C LEU A 210 -6.76 -1.59 -49.85
N ARG A 211 -5.58 -1.87 -50.42
CA ARG A 211 -5.34 -1.76 -51.86
C ARG A 211 -6.19 -2.73 -52.67
N GLU A 212 -6.53 -3.87 -52.09
CA GLU A 212 -7.31 -4.95 -52.73
C GLU A 212 -8.78 -4.94 -52.28
N LEU A 213 -9.12 -4.20 -51.22
CA LEU A 213 -10.46 -4.16 -50.63
C LEU A 213 -11.14 -2.79 -50.81
N PRO A 214 -11.63 -2.39 -52.00
CA PRO A 214 -12.00 -0.99 -52.29
C PRO A 214 -13.09 -0.39 -51.39
N ASP A 215 -14.04 -1.21 -50.91
CA ASP A 215 -15.20 -0.77 -50.11
C ASP A 215 -14.97 -0.84 -48.59
N TRP A 216 -13.73 -1.12 -48.17
CA TRP A 216 -13.38 -1.27 -46.76
C TRP A 216 -12.67 -0.04 -46.19
N GLU A 217 -12.86 0.19 -44.90
CA GLU A 217 -12.14 1.21 -44.14
C GLU A 217 -11.39 0.57 -42.96
N ILE A 218 -10.30 1.19 -42.53
CA ILE A 218 -9.56 0.80 -41.33
C ILE A 218 -9.69 1.87 -40.26
N VAL A 219 -9.95 1.43 -39.02
CA VAL A 219 -9.81 2.26 -37.83
C VAL A 219 -8.62 1.75 -37.01
N LEU A 220 -7.57 2.56 -36.91
CA LEU A 220 -6.46 2.35 -35.98
C LEU A 220 -6.88 2.84 -34.59
N LEU A 221 -7.27 1.90 -33.75
CA LEU A 221 -7.83 2.15 -32.42
C LEU A 221 -6.74 2.21 -31.36
N ASN A 222 -6.59 3.37 -30.72
CA ASN A 222 -5.68 3.57 -29.60
C ASN A 222 -6.46 3.60 -28.29
N THR A 223 -6.08 2.76 -27.33
CA THR A 223 -6.63 2.75 -25.97
C THR A 223 -5.84 3.62 -24.99
N LYS A 224 -4.68 4.12 -25.42
CA LYS A 224 -3.81 5.04 -24.69
C LYS A 224 -3.67 6.37 -25.46
N PRO A 225 -3.28 7.48 -24.80
CA PRO A 225 -3.02 8.75 -25.48
C PRO A 225 -2.07 8.58 -26.66
N LEU A 226 -2.47 9.13 -27.82
CA LEU A 226 -1.65 9.14 -29.02
C LEU A 226 -0.37 9.94 -28.74
N GLY A 227 0.80 9.39 -29.03
CA GLY A 227 2.03 10.19 -29.03
C GLY A 227 2.95 9.89 -30.20
N GLY A 228 2.32 9.60 -31.34
CA GLY A 228 2.89 9.57 -32.68
C GLY A 228 1.77 9.28 -33.67
N ARG A 229 1.77 9.94 -34.84
CA ARG A 229 0.82 9.61 -35.89
C ARG A 229 1.31 8.36 -36.62
N PRO A 230 0.47 7.32 -36.80
CA PRO A 230 0.82 6.19 -37.64
C PRO A 230 1.04 6.65 -39.09
N SER A 231 1.95 6.00 -39.79
CA SER A 231 2.21 6.29 -41.21
C SER A 231 1.08 5.72 -42.05
N VAL A 232 0.38 6.58 -42.80
CA VAL A 232 -0.69 6.21 -43.72
C VAL A 232 -0.27 6.59 -45.14
N PRO A 233 -0.26 5.65 -46.10
CA PRO A 233 0.01 5.96 -47.50
C PRO A 233 -0.95 7.03 -48.05
N ARG A 234 -0.45 7.95 -48.88
CA ARG A 234 -1.25 9.06 -49.45
C ARG A 234 -2.47 8.59 -50.26
N ALA A 235 -2.39 7.40 -50.86
CA ALA A 235 -3.52 6.81 -51.59
C ALA A 235 -4.66 6.34 -50.68
N LEU A 236 -4.41 6.16 -49.38
CA LEU A 236 -5.36 5.57 -48.42
C LEU A 236 -5.85 6.57 -47.36
N THR A 237 -5.52 7.86 -47.48
CA THR A 237 -5.76 8.87 -46.43
C THR A 237 -7.23 9.13 -46.13
N GLY A 238 -8.15 8.77 -47.04
CA GLY A 238 -9.60 8.83 -46.83
C GLY A 238 -10.23 7.55 -46.26
N ARG A 239 -9.46 6.47 -46.13
CA ARG A 239 -9.95 5.13 -45.76
C ARG A 239 -9.28 4.55 -44.52
N VAL A 240 -8.26 5.23 -43.98
CA VAL A 240 -7.58 4.86 -42.73
C VAL A 240 -7.80 5.97 -41.72
N HIS A 241 -8.54 5.67 -40.66
CA HIS A 241 -8.90 6.58 -39.60
C HIS A 241 -8.13 6.25 -38.33
N VAL A 242 -7.57 7.26 -37.68
CA VAL A 242 -6.99 7.09 -36.33
C VAL A 242 -8.02 7.54 -35.31
N ARG A 243 -8.31 6.68 -34.33
CA ARG A 243 -9.22 6.98 -33.22
C ARG A 243 -8.55 6.66 -31.90
N THR A 244 -8.84 7.47 -30.89
CA THR A 244 -8.40 7.24 -29.51
C THR A 244 -9.65 7.10 -28.66
N ALA A 245 -9.87 5.92 -28.09
CA ALA A 245 -11.01 5.62 -27.23
C ALA A 245 -10.47 4.94 -25.96
N ARG A 246 -10.50 5.68 -24.85
CA ARG A 246 -9.86 5.29 -23.59
C ARG A 246 -10.80 4.63 -22.59
N ASP A 247 -12.11 4.78 -22.78
CA ASP A 247 -13.17 4.20 -21.97
C ASP A 247 -14.07 3.29 -22.81
N GLY A 248 -14.79 2.37 -22.14
CA GLY A 248 -15.65 1.39 -22.78
C GLY A 248 -16.71 2.00 -23.70
N ALA A 249 -17.39 3.07 -23.26
CA ALA A 249 -18.43 3.73 -24.06
C ALA A 249 -17.91 4.23 -25.42
N SER A 250 -16.73 4.86 -25.42
CA SER A 250 -16.09 5.33 -26.66
C SER A 250 -15.65 4.17 -27.56
N ARG A 251 -15.25 3.03 -26.98
CA ARG A 251 -14.85 1.82 -27.73
C ARG A 251 -16.08 1.11 -28.31
N ALA A 252 -17.17 1.02 -27.56
CA ALA A 252 -18.43 0.41 -27.98
C ALA A 252 -18.97 1.03 -29.27
N ALA A 253 -18.98 2.36 -29.38
CA ALA A 253 -19.42 3.03 -30.60
C ALA A 253 -18.62 2.63 -31.86
N ILE A 254 -17.31 2.39 -31.70
CA ILE A 254 -16.43 1.97 -32.79
C ILE A 254 -16.62 0.49 -33.12
N LEU A 255 -16.70 -0.36 -32.10
CA LEU A 255 -16.80 -1.82 -32.25
C LEU A 255 -18.19 -2.27 -32.70
N ALA A 256 -19.25 -1.53 -32.35
CA ALA A 256 -20.61 -1.78 -32.80
C ALA A 256 -20.69 -1.81 -34.33
N GLU A 257 -20.01 -0.89 -35.01
CA GLU A 257 -20.03 -0.79 -36.47
C GLU A 257 -18.98 -1.67 -37.17
N ALA A 258 -17.96 -2.15 -36.45
CA ALA A 258 -16.86 -2.90 -37.05
C ALA A 258 -17.23 -4.35 -37.39
N ALA A 259 -16.91 -4.79 -38.60
CA ALA A 259 -17.11 -6.17 -39.01
C ALA A 259 -15.95 -7.08 -38.56
N ILE A 260 -14.72 -6.57 -38.56
CA ILE A 260 -13.49 -7.31 -38.26
C ILE A 260 -12.69 -6.55 -37.20
N PHE A 261 -12.13 -7.29 -36.25
CA PHE A 261 -11.18 -6.76 -35.27
C PHE A 261 -9.85 -7.52 -35.35
N VAL A 262 -8.76 -6.77 -35.45
CA VAL A 262 -7.39 -7.27 -35.42
C VAL A 262 -6.76 -6.87 -34.08
N PRO A 263 -6.66 -7.78 -33.09
CA PRO A 263 -6.01 -7.49 -31.82
C PRO A 263 -4.51 -7.30 -32.00
N ALA A 264 -3.89 -6.52 -31.11
CA ALA A 264 -2.44 -6.52 -30.98
C ALA A 264 -1.97 -7.83 -30.34
N VAL A 265 -0.72 -8.23 -30.60
CA VAL A 265 -0.09 -9.44 -30.03
C VAL A 265 -0.04 -9.33 -28.51
N ASP A 266 0.39 -8.17 -27.99
CA ASP A 266 0.34 -7.80 -26.57
C ASP A 266 -0.90 -6.97 -26.20
N GLY A 267 -1.99 -7.17 -26.96
CA GLY A 267 -3.23 -6.41 -26.87
C GLY A 267 -3.94 -6.48 -25.52
N LEU A 268 -4.85 -5.55 -25.28
CA LEU A 268 -5.66 -5.55 -24.06
C LEU A 268 -6.69 -6.71 -24.10
N PRO A 269 -6.67 -7.67 -23.17
CA PRO A 269 -7.63 -8.78 -23.15
C PRO A 269 -9.09 -8.30 -23.12
N ARG A 270 -9.36 -7.21 -22.39
CA ARG A 270 -10.68 -6.54 -22.37
C ARG A 270 -11.14 -6.10 -23.76
N LEU A 271 -10.26 -5.52 -24.57
CA LEU A 271 -10.64 -5.01 -25.88
C LEU A 271 -11.00 -6.15 -26.84
N LEU A 272 -10.30 -7.29 -26.74
CA LEU A 272 -10.66 -8.50 -27.47
C LEU A 272 -12.08 -8.97 -27.09
N LEU A 273 -12.37 -9.04 -25.79
CA LEU A 273 -13.70 -9.43 -25.29
C LEU A 273 -14.80 -8.46 -25.75
N GLU A 274 -14.54 -7.15 -25.72
CA GLU A 274 -15.45 -6.12 -26.22
C GLU A 274 -15.76 -6.30 -27.71
N ALA A 275 -14.73 -6.60 -28.53
CA ALA A 275 -14.90 -6.85 -29.96
C ALA A 275 -15.69 -8.14 -30.22
N GLN A 276 -15.39 -9.21 -29.49
CA GLN A 276 -16.13 -10.48 -29.56
C GLN A 276 -17.60 -10.30 -29.23
N THR A 277 -17.90 -9.64 -28.11
CA THR A 277 -19.27 -9.37 -27.64
C THR A 277 -20.03 -8.43 -28.60
N SER A 278 -19.32 -7.50 -29.23
CA SER A 278 -19.89 -6.63 -30.26
C SER A 278 -20.19 -7.39 -31.57
N GLY A 279 -19.77 -8.65 -31.72
CA GLY A 279 -19.96 -9.44 -32.93
C GLY A 279 -18.98 -9.10 -34.05
N CYS A 280 -17.74 -8.73 -33.72
CA CYS A 280 -16.64 -8.61 -34.68
C CYS A 280 -16.03 -10.00 -34.96
N ALA A 281 -15.64 -10.26 -36.19
CA ALA A 281 -14.77 -11.41 -36.51
C ALA A 281 -13.33 -11.11 -36.05
N ILE A 282 -12.69 -12.05 -35.36
CA ILE A 282 -11.35 -11.85 -34.78
C ILE A 282 -10.26 -12.37 -35.73
N ALA A 283 -9.43 -11.46 -36.24
CA ALA A 283 -8.30 -11.80 -37.11
C ALA A 283 -7.00 -11.97 -36.30
N ARG A 284 -6.91 -13.07 -35.54
CA ARG A 284 -5.73 -13.42 -34.71
C ARG A 284 -5.25 -14.86 -34.98
N PRO A 285 -4.58 -15.11 -36.11
CA PRO A 285 -4.04 -16.44 -36.40
C PRO A 285 -2.83 -16.76 -35.53
N THR A 286 -2.55 -18.06 -35.36
CA THR A 286 -1.31 -18.54 -34.74
C THR A 286 -0.08 -18.06 -35.53
N GLY A 287 0.99 -17.65 -34.83
CA GLY A 287 2.23 -17.16 -35.47
C GLY A 287 2.24 -15.67 -35.82
N VAL A 288 1.20 -14.92 -35.43
CA VAL A 288 1.11 -13.46 -35.69
C VAL A 288 2.23 -12.65 -35.03
N ALA A 289 2.82 -13.17 -33.94
CA ALA A 289 3.94 -12.53 -33.26
C ALA A 289 5.21 -12.50 -34.12
N GLU A 290 5.46 -13.59 -34.87
CA GLU A 290 6.59 -13.74 -35.77
C GLU A 290 6.31 -13.19 -37.17
N GLN A 291 5.07 -13.35 -37.65
CA GLN A 291 4.65 -12.97 -39.00
C GLN A 291 3.32 -12.18 -38.98
N PRO A 292 3.38 -10.85 -38.77
CA PRO A 292 2.18 -10.00 -38.68
C PRO A 292 1.30 -10.01 -39.93
N GLU A 293 1.85 -10.34 -41.11
CA GLU A 293 1.12 -10.46 -42.37
C GLU A 293 0.05 -11.56 -42.34
N LEU A 294 0.16 -12.55 -41.43
CA LEU A 294 -0.86 -13.58 -41.28
C LEU A 294 -2.21 -12.99 -40.84
N ALA A 295 -2.20 -12.02 -39.92
CA ALA A 295 -3.42 -11.35 -39.48
C ALA A 295 -4.02 -10.50 -40.61
N ALA A 296 -3.18 -9.84 -41.42
CA ALA A 296 -3.61 -9.09 -42.59
C ALA A 296 -4.26 -10.01 -43.64
N ALA A 297 -3.64 -11.16 -43.94
CA ALA A 297 -4.19 -12.15 -44.86
C ALA A 297 -5.52 -12.72 -44.35
N LEU A 298 -5.65 -13.02 -43.06
CA LEU A 298 -6.90 -13.49 -42.48
C LEU A 298 -8.01 -12.42 -42.53
N ALA A 299 -7.69 -11.17 -42.21
CA ALA A 299 -8.63 -10.06 -42.33
C ALA A 299 -9.09 -9.84 -43.77
N ALA A 300 -8.19 -9.95 -44.76
CA ALA A 300 -8.55 -9.88 -46.17
C ALA A 300 -9.47 -11.04 -46.58
N ARG A 301 -9.18 -12.26 -46.13
CA ARG A 301 -10.05 -13.43 -46.38
C ARG A 301 -11.45 -13.26 -45.79
N PHE A 302 -11.56 -12.69 -44.59
CA PHE A 302 -12.85 -12.35 -43.99
C PHE A 302 -13.59 -11.29 -44.82
N ALA A 303 -12.86 -10.27 -45.31
CA ALA A 303 -13.44 -9.22 -46.14
C ALA A 303 -13.96 -9.72 -47.50
N ASP A 304 -13.31 -10.75 -48.07
CA ASP A 304 -13.68 -11.32 -49.37
C ASP A 304 -14.72 -12.45 -49.28
N THR A 305 -14.82 -13.13 -48.13
CA THR A 305 -15.63 -14.35 -47.97
C THR A 305 -16.69 -14.18 -46.87
N GLU A 306 -17.92 -13.80 -47.27
CA GLU A 306 -19.04 -13.53 -46.35
C GLU A 306 -19.39 -14.73 -45.43
N THR A 307 -19.30 -15.95 -45.96
CA THR A 307 -19.59 -17.17 -45.19
C THR A 307 -18.55 -17.40 -44.08
N LEU A 308 -17.27 -17.14 -44.37
CA LEU A 308 -16.19 -17.23 -43.40
C LEU A 308 -16.34 -16.14 -42.34
N LEU A 309 -16.64 -14.90 -42.76
CA LEU A 309 -16.90 -13.78 -41.86
C LEU A 309 -18.05 -14.07 -40.89
N THR A 310 -19.17 -14.58 -41.40
CA THR A 310 -20.35 -14.93 -40.58
C THR A 310 -20.05 -16.06 -39.60
N THR A 311 -19.29 -17.07 -40.05
CA THR A 311 -18.84 -18.18 -39.18
C THR A 311 -17.97 -17.65 -38.05
N GLU A 312 -16.97 -16.82 -38.36
CA GLU A 312 -16.05 -16.27 -37.36
C GLU A 312 -16.76 -15.35 -36.36
N LYS A 313 -17.72 -14.54 -36.80
CA LYS A 313 -18.56 -13.73 -35.90
C LYS A 313 -19.33 -14.60 -34.90
N SER A 314 -19.85 -15.73 -35.36
CA SER A 314 -20.57 -16.68 -34.50
C SER A 314 -19.64 -17.33 -33.46
N VAL A 315 -18.43 -17.73 -33.88
CA VAL A 315 -17.39 -18.24 -32.97
C VAL A 315 -16.99 -17.18 -31.94
N SER A 316 -16.88 -15.92 -32.36
CA SER A 316 -16.50 -14.80 -31.50
C SER A 316 -17.55 -14.54 -30.42
N LEU A 317 -18.84 -14.57 -30.77
CA LEU A 317 -19.92 -14.42 -29.79
C LEU A 317 -19.94 -15.59 -28.79
N ALA A 318 -19.81 -16.83 -29.28
CA ALA A 318 -19.76 -18.01 -28.41
C ALA A 318 -18.57 -17.95 -27.43
N ALA A 319 -17.41 -17.44 -27.87
CA ALA A 319 -16.23 -17.27 -27.02
C ALA A 319 -16.41 -16.21 -25.91
N ALA A 320 -17.38 -15.30 -26.05
CA ALA A 320 -17.72 -14.27 -25.06
C ALA A 320 -18.88 -14.67 -24.14
N GLU A 321 -19.47 -15.86 -24.33
CA GLU A 321 -20.51 -16.36 -23.43
C GLU A 321 -19.99 -16.55 -22.00
N GLY A 322 -20.82 -16.22 -21.00
CA GLY A 322 -20.43 -16.30 -19.59
C GLY A 322 -19.40 -15.25 -19.14
N ALA A 323 -19.11 -14.25 -19.98
CA ALA A 323 -18.15 -13.20 -19.65
C ALA A 323 -18.80 -11.96 -19.03
N SER A 324 -20.10 -11.97 -18.73
CA SER A 324 -20.79 -10.79 -18.19
C SER A 324 -20.29 -10.43 -16.79
N PHE A 325 -20.45 -9.17 -16.38
CA PHE A 325 -20.14 -8.81 -14.99
C PHE A 325 -20.97 -9.59 -13.97
N ALA A 326 -22.18 -10.04 -14.31
CA ALA A 326 -22.99 -10.89 -13.44
C ALA A 326 -22.34 -12.28 -13.24
N ASP A 327 -21.84 -12.89 -14.31
CA ASP A 327 -21.14 -14.18 -14.26
C ASP A 327 -19.85 -14.06 -13.46
N VAL A 328 -19.06 -13.01 -13.72
CA VAL A 328 -17.81 -12.74 -13.00
C VAL A 328 -18.08 -12.48 -11.51
N ALA A 329 -19.12 -11.72 -11.17
CA ALA A 329 -19.48 -11.46 -9.78
C ALA A 329 -19.93 -12.74 -9.06
N ALA A 330 -20.69 -13.62 -9.73
CA ALA A 330 -21.08 -14.91 -9.17
C ALA A 330 -19.88 -15.82 -8.92
N SER A 331 -18.93 -15.88 -9.87
CA SER A 331 -17.68 -16.63 -9.70
C SER A 331 -16.83 -16.07 -8.54
N LEU A 332 -16.66 -14.75 -8.49
CA LEU A 332 -15.93 -14.08 -7.40
C LEU A 332 -16.58 -14.31 -6.03
N ALA A 333 -17.91 -14.27 -5.95
CA ALA A 333 -18.63 -14.56 -4.70
C ALA A 333 -18.35 -15.99 -4.22
N ALA A 334 -18.34 -16.97 -5.14
CA ALA A 334 -17.99 -18.36 -4.81
C ALA A 334 -16.53 -18.51 -4.34
N ILE A 335 -15.59 -17.79 -4.97
CA ILE A 335 -14.18 -17.74 -4.55
C ILE A 335 -14.08 -17.15 -3.14
N TYR A 336 -14.83 -16.10 -2.84
CA TYR A 336 -14.84 -15.48 -1.51
C TYR A 336 -15.41 -16.40 -0.45
N ASP A 337 -16.54 -17.06 -0.73
CA ASP A 337 -17.14 -18.03 0.19
C ASP A 337 -16.19 -19.20 0.47
N GLN A 338 -15.49 -19.70 -0.56
CA GLN A 338 -14.47 -20.74 -0.40
C GLN A 338 -13.32 -20.27 0.49
N ALA A 339 -12.78 -19.06 0.24
CA ALA A 339 -11.69 -18.52 1.03
C ALA A 339 -12.10 -18.22 2.48
N LEU A 340 -13.34 -17.77 2.71
CA LEU A 340 -13.92 -17.61 4.05
C LEU A 340 -14.07 -18.95 4.78
N ALA A 341 -14.50 -20.01 4.08
CA ALA A 341 -14.66 -21.34 4.67
C ALA A 341 -13.33 -22.03 5.01
N GLN A 342 -12.26 -21.76 4.24
CA GLN A 342 -10.93 -22.35 4.46
C GLN A 342 -10.14 -21.64 5.57
N ARG A 343 -10.62 -20.49 6.06
CA ARG A 343 -9.95 -19.74 7.10
C ARG A 343 -10.09 -20.46 8.46
N PRO A 344 -8.98 -20.77 9.15
CA PRO A 344 -9.05 -21.33 10.50
C PRO A 344 -9.83 -20.38 11.43
N ALA A 345 -10.76 -20.92 12.23
CA ALA A 345 -11.58 -20.20 13.20
C ALA A 345 -10.80 -19.43 14.28
N THR A 346 -9.46 -19.43 14.22
CA THR A 346 -8.54 -18.92 15.23
C THR A 346 -7.77 -17.66 14.82
N ARG A 347 -8.03 -17.05 13.66
CA ARG A 347 -7.46 -15.73 13.34
C ARG A 347 -8.53 -14.66 13.60
N PRO A 348 -8.61 -14.09 14.81
CA PRO A 348 -9.66 -13.15 15.18
C PRO A 348 -9.75 -12.03 14.14
N ARG A 349 -10.97 -11.68 13.73
CA ARG A 349 -11.23 -10.36 13.14
C ARG A 349 -10.67 -9.38 14.15
N ARG A 350 -9.79 -8.47 13.71
CA ARG A 350 -9.28 -7.38 14.54
C ARG A 350 -10.39 -6.32 14.67
N ASP A 351 -11.55 -6.76 15.15
CA ASP A 351 -12.58 -5.91 15.70
C ASP A 351 -12.09 -5.51 17.08
N SER A 352 -12.06 -4.20 17.33
CA SER A 352 -11.38 -3.51 18.43
C SER A 352 -9.86 -3.40 18.27
N ASP A 353 -9.35 -2.19 18.55
CA ASP A 353 -8.00 -2.00 19.09
C ASP A 353 -7.68 -3.22 19.97
N PRO A 354 -6.67 -4.06 19.66
CA PRO A 354 -6.42 -5.30 20.39
C PRO A 354 -6.05 -5.07 21.86
N LEU A 355 -5.90 -3.79 22.25
CA LEU A 355 -5.71 -3.34 23.63
C LEU A 355 -6.88 -2.48 24.12
N ALA A 356 -8.05 -2.54 23.48
CA ALA A 356 -9.22 -1.72 23.83
C ALA A 356 -9.70 -1.94 25.27
N ASP A 357 -9.57 -3.18 25.76
CA ASP A 357 -9.88 -3.64 27.11
C ASP A 357 -8.76 -3.29 28.11
N ARG A 358 -7.54 -3.00 27.64
CA ARG A 358 -6.43 -2.59 28.50
C ARG A 358 -6.66 -1.19 29.06
N PRO A 359 -6.28 -0.92 30.32
CA PRO A 359 -6.40 0.42 30.89
C PRO A 359 -5.49 1.41 30.17
N TRP A 360 -5.85 2.70 30.21
CA TRP A 360 -4.96 3.78 29.79
C TRP A 360 -3.90 4.03 30.85
N ILE A 361 -2.66 4.18 30.42
CA ILE A 361 -1.51 4.52 31.27
C ILE A 361 -0.77 5.74 30.72
N LEU A 362 0.03 6.36 31.58
CA LEU A 362 1.07 7.30 31.18
C LEU A 362 2.42 6.58 31.21
N ALA A 363 3.17 6.68 30.13
CA ALA A 363 4.51 6.13 30.02
C ALA A 363 5.53 7.24 29.74
N ASP A 364 6.66 7.22 30.43
CA ASP A 364 7.80 8.10 30.14
C ASP A 364 8.91 7.24 29.52
N LEU A 365 9.27 7.53 28.27
CA LEU A 365 10.08 6.63 27.44
C LEU A 365 11.58 6.97 27.43
N HIS A 366 12.03 7.94 28.24
CA HIS A 366 13.42 8.34 28.27
C HIS A 366 13.79 8.92 29.65
N MET A 367 14.58 8.18 30.43
CA MET A 367 15.13 8.66 31.71
C MET A 367 16.36 7.87 32.16
N HIS A 368 17.05 8.40 33.17
CA HIS A 368 18.32 7.90 33.67
C HIS A 368 18.30 7.62 35.18
N THR A 369 19.14 6.71 35.64
CA THR A 369 19.40 6.33 37.03
C THR A 369 20.84 6.66 37.45
N SER A 370 21.21 6.38 38.70
CA SER A 370 22.58 6.52 39.22
C SER A 370 23.64 5.68 38.50
N TRP A 371 23.23 4.78 37.59
CA TRP A 371 24.14 4.05 36.70
C TRP A 371 24.62 4.90 35.51
N SER A 372 23.85 5.92 35.10
CA SER A 372 24.33 6.92 34.16
C SER A 372 25.29 7.89 34.85
N PHE A 373 26.39 8.22 34.17
CA PHE A 373 27.49 9.02 34.73
C PHE A 373 27.08 10.42 35.22
N ASP A 374 25.92 10.91 34.81
CA ASP A 374 25.44 12.25 35.11
C ASP A 374 24.08 12.29 35.82
N CYS A 375 23.56 11.15 36.29
CA CYS A 375 22.37 11.06 37.12
C CYS A 375 22.72 10.48 38.50
N ALA A 376 21.93 10.84 39.52
CA ALA A 376 22.14 10.48 40.93
C ALA A 376 20.91 9.80 41.54
N VAL A 377 19.96 9.38 40.69
CA VAL A 377 18.68 8.82 41.13
C VAL A 377 18.79 7.32 41.24
N GLU A 378 18.68 6.80 42.46
CA GLU A 378 18.70 5.35 42.70
C GLU A 378 17.46 4.67 42.08
N PRO A 379 17.58 3.46 41.50
CA PRO A 379 16.45 2.72 40.93
C PRO A 379 15.24 2.59 41.86
N ALA A 380 15.47 2.37 43.15
CA ALA A 380 14.41 2.28 44.16
C ALA A 380 13.63 3.59 44.33
N ASP A 381 14.33 4.72 44.33
CA ASP A 381 13.71 6.04 44.44
C ASP A 381 12.97 6.41 43.14
N LEU A 382 13.51 6.00 41.99
CA LEU A 382 12.89 6.21 40.68
C LEU A 382 11.53 5.51 40.60
N VAL A 383 11.47 4.22 40.95
CA VAL A 383 10.24 3.42 40.93
C VAL A 383 9.20 3.99 41.89
N ALA A 384 9.60 4.31 43.13
CA ALA A 384 8.69 4.89 44.12
C ALA A 384 8.12 6.24 43.66
N HIS A 385 8.93 7.06 42.99
CA HIS A 385 8.48 8.35 42.48
C HIS A 385 7.59 8.22 41.24
N ALA A 386 7.90 7.28 40.33
CA ALA A 386 7.08 7.01 39.14
C ALA A 386 5.64 6.63 39.52
N GLU A 387 5.47 5.77 40.52
CA GLU A 387 4.15 5.41 41.06
C GLU A 387 3.45 6.61 41.70
N ALA A 388 4.18 7.43 42.48
CA ALA A 388 3.62 8.63 43.09
C ALA A 388 3.14 9.68 42.06
N GLU A 389 3.78 9.76 40.89
CA GLU A 389 3.38 10.59 39.76
C GLU A 389 2.27 9.97 38.89
N GLY A 390 1.87 8.73 39.19
CA GLY A 390 0.83 7.98 38.49
C GLY A 390 1.25 7.48 37.10
N LEU A 391 2.54 7.23 36.89
CA LEU A 391 3.03 6.57 35.69
C LEU A 391 2.69 5.07 35.74
N GLY A 392 2.25 4.52 34.61
CA GLY A 392 2.01 3.08 34.46
C GLY A 392 3.15 2.35 33.75
N ALA A 393 4.04 3.09 33.08
CA ALA A 393 5.29 2.53 32.58
C ALA A 393 6.43 3.55 32.58
N ILE A 394 7.67 3.08 32.69
CA ILE A 394 8.89 3.88 32.55
C ILE A 394 9.92 3.13 31.71
N ALA A 395 10.62 3.80 30.79
CA ALA A 395 11.80 3.24 30.13
C ALA A 395 13.06 3.82 30.76
N VAL A 396 13.87 2.94 31.34
CA VAL A 396 15.18 3.30 31.88
C VAL A 396 16.21 3.11 30.79
N THR A 397 16.90 4.19 30.42
CA THR A 397 17.73 4.28 29.22
C THR A 397 19.08 4.90 29.55
N ASP A 398 19.76 4.37 30.56
CA ASP A 398 21.07 4.87 31.01
C ASP A 398 22.11 4.91 29.87
N HIS A 399 23.00 5.91 29.92
CA HIS A 399 23.97 6.15 28.86
C HIS A 399 25.04 5.04 28.79
N ASN A 400 24.99 4.21 27.74
CA ASN A 400 25.97 3.15 27.43
C ASN A 400 26.16 2.12 28.56
N VAL A 401 25.14 1.94 29.40
CA VAL A 401 25.16 1.01 30.54
C VAL A 401 23.77 0.43 30.69
N PHE A 402 23.66 -0.90 30.73
CA PHE A 402 22.36 -1.57 30.85
C PHE A 402 21.99 -1.98 32.29
N GLY A 403 22.96 -1.97 33.21
CA GLY A 403 22.77 -2.44 34.59
C GLY A 403 21.69 -1.70 35.39
N GLY A 404 21.50 -0.39 35.15
CA GLY A 404 20.47 0.40 35.83
C GLY A 404 19.06 0.01 35.41
N ALA A 405 18.86 -0.34 34.14
CA ALA A 405 17.59 -0.87 33.64
C ALA A 405 17.24 -2.21 34.32
N LEU A 406 18.19 -3.14 34.41
CA LEU A 406 18.00 -4.42 35.09
C LEU A 406 17.70 -4.25 36.58
N ALA A 407 18.46 -3.42 37.28
CA ALA A 407 18.22 -3.11 38.70
C ALA A 407 16.83 -2.51 38.93
N THR A 408 16.36 -1.66 38.00
CA THR A 408 15.02 -1.06 38.09
C THR A 408 13.91 -2.09 37.85
N VAL A 409 14.11 -3.01 36.89
CA VAL A 409 13.20 -4.14 36.66
C VAL A 409 13.10 -5.02 37.90
N GLU A 410 14.23 -5.35 38.54
CA GLU A 410 14.25 -6.14 39.79
C GLU A 410 13.49 -5.45 40.93
N VAL A 411 13.69 -4.15 41.11
CA VAL A 411 12.99 -3.33 42.12
C VAL A 411 11.47 -3.28 41.87
N ALA A 412 11.05 -3.28 40.60
CA ALA A 412 9.65 -3.19 40.20
C ALA A 412 8.96 -4.56 40.06
N ALA A 413 9.65 -5.68 40.28
CA ALA A 413 9.14 -7.03 40.00
C ALA A 413 7.80 -7.36 40.70
N ASP A 414 7.60 -6.83 41.91
CA ASP A 414 6.38 -7.02 42.71
C ASP A 414 5.43 -5.81 42.68
N ARG A 415 5.58 -4.91 41.69
CA ARG A 415 4.79 -3.68 41.56
C ARG A 415 3.96 -3.67 40.27
N GLU A 416 2.97 -2.78 40.20
CA GLU A 416 2.12 -2.62 39.00
C GLU A 416 2.80 -1.80 37.89
N LEU A 417 3.88 -1.07 38.22
CA LEU A 417 4.64 -0.26 37.28
C LEU A 417 5.41 -1.13 36.29
N ILE A 418 5.16 -0.94 35.00
CA ILE A 418 5.94 -1.60 33.94
C ILE A 418 7.28 -0.88 33.74
N VAL A 419 8.39 -1.59 33.90
CA VAL A 419 9.71 -1.07 33.56
C VAL A 419 10.14 -1.65 32.22
N ILE A 420 10.34 -0.77 31.23
CA ILE A 420 10.91 -1.14 29.93
C ILE A 420 12.43 -1.09 30.07
N PRO A 421 13.12 -2.24 29.96
CA PRO A 421 14.57 -2.25 30.04
C PRO A 421 15.15 -1.69 28.75
N GLY A 422 15.90 -0.59 28.83
CA GLY A 422 16.53 0.02 27.67
C GLY A 422 17.94 0.55 27.96
N GLU A 423 18.55 1.11 26.93
CA GLU A 423 19.88 1.70 26.98
C GLU A 423 19.93 2.83 25.95
N GLU A 424 20.51 3.98 26.30
CA GLU A 424 20.84 5.03 25.33
C GLU A 424 22.28 4.85 24.86
N ILE A 425 22.42 4.25 23.68
CA ILE A 425 23.71 3.88 23.10
C ILE A 425 24.27 5.04 22.29
N LYS A 426 25.47 5.48 22.65
CA LYS A 426 26.23 6.43 21.85
C LYS A 426 26.88 5.73 20.67
N THR A 427 26.44 6.07 19.47
CA THR A 427 27.04 5.62 18.22
C THR A 427 28.36 6.37 17.97
N ASP A 428 29.13 5.93 16.97
CA ASP A 428 30.44 6.47 16.66
C ASP A 428 30.45 8.01 16.51
N ASN A 429 29.84 8.54 15.46
CA ASN A 429 29.80 9.95 15.08
C ASN A 429 28.39 10.36 14.62
N GLN A 430 27.40 9.50 14.84
CA GLN A 430 26.04 9.67 14.33
C GLN A 430 25.00 9.86 15.44
N GLY A 431 25.45 10.20 16.65
CA GLY A 431 24.59 10.52 17.79
C GLY A 431 24.18 9.31 18.61
N GLU A 432 22.99 9.36 19.19
CA GLU A 432 22.50 8.33 20.12
C GLU A 432 21.30 7.59 19.54
N VAL A 433 21.16 6.33 19.95
CA VAL A 433 20.02 5.47 19.64
C VAL A 433 19.62 4.77 20.94
N ILE A 434 18.34 4.80 21.28
CA ILE A 434 17.81 4.02 22.37
C ILE A 434 17.37 2.66 21.85
N GLY A 435 17.86 1.60 22.49
CA GLY A 435 17.26 0.27 22.38
C GLY A 435 16.27 0.08 23.52
N LEU A 436 15.02 -0.24 23.22
CA LEU A 436 14.01 -0.64 24.20
C LEU A 436 13.81 -2.15 24.19
N PHE A 437 13.41 -2.71 25.34
CA PHE A 437 13.21 -4.16 25.53
C PHE A 437 14.47 -4.97 25.25
N LEU A 438 15.61 -4.50 25.75
CA LEU A 438 16.89 -5.20 25.62
C LEU A 438 17.03 -6.32 26.66
N GLU A 439 17.88 -7.29 26.33
CA GLU A 439 18.28 -8.37 27.25
C GLU A 439 19.73 -8.25 27.72
N ARG A 440 20.58 -7.58 26.92
CA ARG A 440 22.00 -7.38 27.18
C ARG A 440 22.47 -6.01 26.71
N GLU A 441 23.51 -5.51 27.38
CA GLU A 441 24.21 -4.26 27.03
C GLU A 441 24.75 -4.29 25.60
N ILE A 442 24.66 -3.17 24.90
CA ILE A 442 25.17 -3.00 23.54
C ILE A 442 26.45 -2.16 23.57
N PRO A 443 27.54 -2.59 22.89
CA PRO A 443 28.80 -1.83 22.91
C PRO A 443 28.67 -0.40 22.38
N ARG A 444 29.19 0.56 23.15
CA ARG A 444 29.32 1.97 22.72
C ARG A 444 30.23 2.15 21.51
N GLY A 445 29.96 3.18 20.72
CA GLY A 445 30.81 3.63 19.62
C GLY A 445 30.71 2.80 18.34
N MET A 446 29.70 1.94 18.24
CA MET A 446 29.38 1.22 17.00
C MET A 446 28.81 2.19 15.94
N PRO A 447 28.95 1.86 14.64
CA PRO A 447 28.21 2.54 13.57
C PRO A 447 26.69 2.48 13.80
N PHE A 448 25.97 3.51 13.36
CA PHE A 448 24.53 3.64 13.59
C PHE A 448 23.71 2.43 13.10
N ASP A 449 24.06 1.89 11.93
CA ASP A 449 23.41 0.73 11.34
C ASP A 449 23.72 -0.57 12.09
N GLU A 450 24.96 -0.74 12.57
CA GLU A 450 25.33 -1.86 13.43
C GLU A 450 24.67 -1.79 14.80
N THR A 451 24.53 -0.58 15.39
CA THR A 451 23.77 -0.39 16.64
C THR A 451 22.30 -0.79 16.45
N ILE A 452 21.66 -0.35 15.37
CA ILE A 452 20.29 -0.76 15.01
C ILE A 452 20.20 -2.28 14.87
N ALA A 453 21.17 -2.90 14.18
CA ALA A 453 21.18 -4.35 14.00
C ALA A 453 21.33 -5.09 15.34
N ALA A 454 22.17 -4.59 16.25
CA ALA A 454 22.37 -5.17 17.58
C ALA A 454 21.12 -5.05 18.47
N ILE A 455 20.37 -3.96 18.38
CA ILE A 455 19.07 -3.81 19.05
C ILE A 455 18.08 -4.87 18.51
N LYS A 456 17.97 -4.96 17.19
CA LYS A 456 17.03 -5.88 16.53
C LYS A 456 17.37 -7.35 16.72
N GLU A 457 18.65 -7.70 16.84
CA GLU A 457 19.10 -9.06 17.13
C GLU A 457 18.51 -9.58 18.46
N GLN A 458 18.26 -8.68 19.42
CA GLN A 458 17.65 -9.00 20.71
C GLN A 458 16.12 -8.98 20.68
N GLY A 459 15.50 -8.68 19.52
CA GLY A 459 14.06 -8.40 19.45
C GLY A 459 13.67 -7.05 20.06
N GLY A 460 14.65 -6.20 20.38
CA GLY A 460 14.42 -4.86 20.92
C GLY A 460 13.91 -3.88 19.87
N LEU A 461 13.36 -2.76 20.34
CA LEU A 461 12.82 -1.70 19.50
C LEU A 461 13.79 -0.54 19.37
N VAL A 462 13.92 -0.01 18.16
CA VAL A 462 14.80 1.11 17.84
C VAL A 462 14.06 2.43 18.08
N TYR A 463 14.48 3.17 19.11
CA TYR A 463 13.95 4.49 19.45
C TYR A 463 15.02 5.56 19.23
N VAL A 464 14.73 6.57 18.41
CA VAL A 464 15.66 7.68 18.17
C VAL A 464 15.37 8.83 19.15
N PRO A 465 16.22 9.08 20.15
CA PRO A 465 16.04 10.16 21.12
C PRO A 465 16.41 11.53 20.53
N HIS A 466 15.78 12.58 21.06
CA HIS A 466 16.01 14.00 20.80
C HIS A 466 16.58 14.34 19.39
N PRO A 467 15.94 13.85 18.30
CA PRO A 467 16.47 14.07 16.96
C PRO A 467 16.45 15.57 16.64
N PHE A 468 17.49 16.01 15.94
CA PHE A 468 17.72 17.42 15.58
C PHE A 468 18.17 18.34 16.71
N ASP A 469 18.49 17.83 17.90
CA ASP A 469 19.17 18.64 18.91
C ASP A 469 20.59 19.00 18.49
N ARG A 470 20.75 20.21 17.94
CA ARG A 470 22.03 20.73 17.43
C ARG A 470 23.06 21.00 18.53
N MET A 471 22.71 20.84 19.81
CA MET A 471 23.65 20.91 20.94
C MET A 471 24.41 19.61 21.16
N HIS A 472 23.92 18.49 20.60
CA HIS A 472 24.53 17.18 20.70
C HIS A 472 24.90 16.64 19.31
N THR A 473 25.72 15.59 19.26
CA THR A 473 25.91 14.85 18.02
C THR A 473 24.60 14.11 17.74
N VAL A 474 23.99 14.36 16.59
CA VAL A 474 22.73 13.72 16.17
C VAL A 474 22.87 13.10 14.79
N PRO A 475 22.06 12.08 14.46
CA PRO A 475 22.11 11.48 13.13
C PRO A 475 21.76 12.51 12.06
N SER A 476 22.51 12.54 10.97
CA SER A 476 22.20 13.45 9.87
C SER A 476 20.81 13.12 9.27
N PRO A 477 20.09 14.10 8.68
CA PRO A 477 18.82 13.81 8.00
C PRO A 477 18.94 12.74 6.90
N ALA A 478 20.11 12.62 6.27
CA ALA A 478 20.38 11.57 5.28
C ALA A 478 20.56 10.19 5.93
N THR A 479 21.17 10.11 7.11
CA THR A 479 21.23 8.87 7.91
C THR A 479 19.84 8.46 8.34
N LEU A 480 19.06 9.37 8.94
CA LEU A 480 17.68 9.08 9.34
C LEU A 480 16.83 8.59 8.17
N GLN A 481 16.94 9.22 6.99
CA GLN A 481 16.21 8.81 5.79
C GLN A 481 16.59 7.42 5.28
N ARG A 482 17.88 7.03 5.39
CA ARG A 482 18.34 5.69 5.00
C ARG A 482 17.78 4.59 5.89
N HIS A 483 17.54 4.90 7.17
CA HIS A 483 17.12 3.94 8.19
C HIS A 483 15.65 4.07 8.61
N LEU A 484 14.80 4.80 7.86
CA LEU A 484 13.38 4.97 8.20
C LEU A 484 12.62 3.66 8.39
N ALA A 485 12.97 2.62 7.62
CA ALA A 485 12.35 1.31 7.74
C ALA A 485 12.80 0.53 8.99
N ASP A 486 13.87 1.00 9.63
CA ASP A 486 14.50 0.35 10.76
C ASP A 486 14.27 1.05 12.10
N ILE A 487 13.75 2.28 12.07
CA ILE A 487 13.38 3.05 13.24
C ILE A 487 11.93 2.71 13.62
N ASP A 488 11.74 2.19 14.83
CA ASP A 488 10.42 1.83 15.33
C ASP A 488 9.72 3.04 15.97
N LEU A 489 10.47 3.83 16.75
CA LEU A 489 9.97 5.02 17.44
C LEU A 489 10.87 6.24 17.21
N PHE A 490 10.27 7.42 17.23
CA PHE A 490 10.96 8.70 17.05
C PHE A 490 10.53 9.68 18.15
N GLU A 491 11.48 10.21 18.92
CA GLU A 491 11.17 11.15 20.01
C GLU A 491 10.72 12.49 19.43
N VAL A 492 9.43 12.80 19.56
CA VAL A 492 8.86 14.09 19.08
C VAL A 492 8.72 15.13 20.18
N TYR A 493 8.90 14.71 21.43
CA TYR A 493 8.93 15.61 22.56
C TYR A 493 9.90 15.10 23.62
N ASN A 494 11.01 15.81 23.75
CA ASN A 494 11.95 15.69 24.85
C ASN A 494 11.80 16.95 25.73
N ALA A 495 11.54 16.76 27.03
CA ALA A 495 11.24 17.86 27.95
C ALA A 495 12.48 18.70 28.34
N ARG A 496 13.69 18.24 27.99
CA ARG A 496 14.97 18.82 28.39
C ARG A 496 15.65 19.63 27.28
N LEU A 497 15.04 19.70 26.09
CA LEU A 497 15.60 20.54 25.02
C LEU A 497 15.52 22.02 25.38
N LEU A 498 16.62 22.72 25.13
CA LEU A 498 16.71 24.17 25.37
C LEU A 498 15.81 24.97 24.41
N TRP A 499 15.60 24.45 23.20
CA TRP A 499 14.78 25.07 22.17
C TRP A 499 13.69 24.15 21.68
N ASP A 500 12.44 24.54 21.94
CA ASP A 500 11.24 23.81 21.46
C ASP A 500 11.19 23.63 19.95
N ALA A 501 11.90 24.48 19.18
CA ALA A 501 12.01 24.35 17.73
C ALA A 501 12.58 23.00 17.28
N HIS A 502 13.40 22.33 18.10
CA HIS A 502 13.90 20.98 17.83
C HIS A 502 12.79 19.93 17.95
N ASN A 503 11.95 20.02 19.01
CA ASN A 503 10.74 19.18 19.14
C ASN A 503 9.76 19.41 17.97
N ASP A 504 9.60 20.65 17.51
CA ASP A 504 8.77 20.95 16.33
C ASP A 504 9.35 20.35 15.04
N GLU A 505 10.68 20.36 14.89
CA GLU A 505 11.37 19.74 13.75
C GLU A 505 11.21 18.22 13.79
N ALA A 506 11.39 17.60 14.96
CA ALA A 506 11.17 16.19 15.19
C ALA A 506 9.73 15.77 14.88
N LEU A 507 8.74 16.52 15.37
CA LEU A 507 7.32 16.29 15.08
C LEU A 507 7.01 16.42 13.59
N ARG A 508 7.56 17.43 12.92
CA ARG A 508 7.41 17.59 11.46
C ARG A 508 8.03 16.43 10.70
N PHE A 509 9.21 15.96 11.12
CA PHE A 509 9.90 14.84 10.51
C PHE A 509 9.11 13.53 10.71
N ALA A 510 8.73 13.21 11.94
CA ALA A 510 7.92 12.04 12.26
C ALA A 510 6.59 12.02 11.49
N ARG A 511 5.89 13.16 11.39
CA ARG A 511 4.67 13.28 10.56
C ARG A 511 4.93 13.14 9.07
N LYS A 512 6.06 13.66 8.58
CA LYS A 512 6.44 13.57 7.16
C LYS A 512 6.76 12.13 6.75
N TYR A 513 7.27 11.31 7.66
CA TYR A 513 7.71 9.93 7.38
C TYR A 513 6.87 8.86 8.08
N ASP A 514 5.78 9.23 8.76
CA ASP A 514 4.83 8.36 9.46
C ASP A 514 5.49 7.42 10.50
N LEU A 515 6.39 7.99 11.30
CA LEU A 515 7.06 7.28 12.40
C LEU A 515 6.19 7.28 13.66
N ALA A 516 6.23 6.19 14.43
CA ALA A 516 5.59 6.16 15.74
C ALA A 516 6.23 7.20 16.66
N MET A 517 5.42 7.98 17.36
CA MET A 517 5.86 9.15 18.10
C MET A 517 6.06 8.80 19.56
N GLY A 518 7.30 8.93 20.05
CA GLY A 518 7.65 8.81 21.46
C GLY A 518 7.80 10.16 22.14
N ALA A 519 7.74 10.16 23.46
CA ALA A 519 8.11 11.30 24.29
C ALA A 519 8.74 10.81 25.58
N GLY A 520 9.67 11.60 26.10
CA GLY A 520 10.33 11.32 27.36
C GLY A 520 10.79 12.58 28.06
N SER A 521 11.03 12.43 29.37
CA SER A 521 11.49 13.54 30.21
C SER A 521 12.98 13.80 30.08
N ASP A 522 13.77 12.81 29.66
CA ASP A 522 15.23 12.81 29.76
C ASP A 522 15.67 13.17 31.21
N ALA A 523 14.96 12.59 32.18
CA ALA A 523 15.09 12.94 33.58
C ALA A 523 16.40 12.41 34.18
N HIS A 524 17.11 13.32 34.84
CA HIS A 524 18.32 13.05 35.64
C HIS A 524 18.14 13.38 37.13
N VAL A 525 16.95 13.81 37.49
CA VAL A 525 16.49 14.12 38.84
C VAL A 525 15.03 13.74 38.94
N LEU A 526 14.59 13.30 40.13
CA LEU A 526 13.21 12.86 40.36
C LEU A 526 12.18 13.89 39.89
N GLN A 527 12.40 15.18 40.18
CA GLN A 527 11.47 16.25 39.83
C GLN A 527 11.27 16.42 38.31
N GLY A 528 12.16 15.88 37.48
CA GLY A 528 12.04 15.88 36.02
C GLY A 528 11.17 14.76 35.46
N LEU A 529 10.94 13.70 36.23
CA LEU A 529 10.19 12.52 35.80
C LEU A 529 8.76 12.88 35.35
N GLY A 530 8.31 12.31 34.24
CA GLY A 530 6.95 12.50 33.71
C GLY A 530 6.67 13.88 33.10
N THR A 531 7.69 14.72 32.94
CA THR A 531 7.55 16.04 32.28
C THR A 531 7.35 15.93 30.76
N GLY A 532 7.81 14.83 30.16
CA GLY A 532 7.43 14.35 28.84
C GLY A 532 6.96 12.91 28.96
N ALA A 533 5.75 12.63 28.48
CA ALA A 533 5.14 11.30 28.57
C ALA A 533 4.26 11.03 27.35
N VAL A 534 3.89 9.77 27.19
CA VAL A 534 2.89 9.30 26.23
C VAL A 534 1.71 8.69 26.98
N ARG A 535 0.49 9.04 26.57
CA ARG A 535 -0.74 8.40 27.04
C ARG A 535 -1.10 7.30 26.06
N MET A 536 -1.07 6.07 26.53
CA MET A 536 -1.22 4.86 25.70
C MET A 536 -1.97 3.76 26.46
N ARG A 537 -2.39 2.70 25.76
CA ARG A 537 -2.93 1.49 26.42
C ARG A 537 -1.81 0.73 27.14
N SER A 538 -2.13 0.12 28.28
CA SER A 538 -1.22 -0.81 28.96
C SER A 538 -0.87 -2.00 28.05
N PHE A 539 0.34 -2.51 28.19
CA PHE A 539 0.96 -3.53 27.34
C PHE A 539 1.81 -4.47 28.22
N ASN A 540 2.09 -5.68 27.76
CA ASN A 540 2.92 -6.66 28.48
C ASN A 540 4.22 -7.02 27.76
N ASP A 541 4.28 -6.77 26.46
CA ASP A 541 5.40 -7.17 25.61
C ASP A 541 5.70 -6.10 24.53
N PRO A 542 6.83 -6.20 23.80
CA PRO A 542 7.20 -5.23 22.78
C PRO A 542 6.19 -5.12 21.62
N GLU A 543 5.45 -6.19 21.31
CA GLU A 543 4.47 -6.19 20.22
C GLU A 543 3.21 -5.40 20.63
N GLU A 544 2.68 -5.65 21.83
CA GLU A 544 1.58 -4.87 22.42
C GLU A 544 1.99 -3.40 22.58
N PHE A 545 3.24 -3.12 23.00
CA PHE A 545 3.76 -1.76 23.08
C PHE A 545 3.71 -1.03 21.72
N LEU A 546 4.19 -1.68 20.66
CA LEU A 546 4.15 -1.12 19.30
C LEU A 546 2.73 -0.89 18.79
N VAL A 547 1.77 -1.72 19.20
CA VAL A 547 0.36 -1.49 18.85
C VAL A 547 -0.18 -0.27 19.60
N SER A 548 0.09 -0.19 20.90
CA SER A 548 -0.37 0.87 21.78
C SER A 548 0.19 2.25 21.41
N ILE A 549 1.49 2.34 21.10
CA ILE A 549 2.18 3.60 20.83
C ILE A 549 1.72 4.30 19.55
N ARG A 550 1.19 3.54 18.57
CA ARG A 550 0.70 4.10 17.29
C ARG A 550 -0.55 4.97 17.44
N GLY A 551 -1.34 4.74 18.48
CA GLY A 551 -2.51 5.56 18.82
C GLY A 551 -2.27 6.49 20.01
N ALA A 552 -1.04 6.60 20.51
CA ALA A 552 -0.74 7.31 21.75
C ALA A 552 -0.80 8.83 21.58
N GLU A 553 -1.14 9.50 22.68
CA GLU A 553 -1.17 10.96 22.76
C GLU A 553 0.08 11.47 23.49
N ILE A 554 0.79 12.43 22.92
CA ILE A 554 1.94 13.06 23.59
C ILE A 554 1.43 13.98 24.71
N VAL A 555 1.85 13.72 25.94
CA VAL A 555 1.51 14.49 27.13
C VAL A 555 2.73 15.31 27.56
N ARG A 556 2.54 16.63 27.60
CA ARG A 556 3.59 17.59 28.00
C ARG A 556 3.24 18.17 29.36
N ARG A 557 4.11 18.00 30.35
CA ARG A 557 4.00 18.62 31.69
C ARG A 557 5.25 19.49 31.93
N PRO A 558 5.42 20.59 31.18
CA PRO A 558 6.66 21.35 31.18
C PRO A 558 6.97 21.90 32.58
N LYS A 559 8.20 21.69 33.04
CA LYS A 559 8.80 22.35 34.22
C LYS A 559 9.94 23.24 33.74
N SER A 560 10.31 24.23 34.55
CA SER A 560 11.41 25.13 34.19
C SER A 560 12.72 24.36 34.03
N LEU A 561 13.34 24.45 32.85
CA LEU A 561 14.63 23.82 32.55
C LEU A 561 15.73 24.29 33.52
N ALA A 562 15.76 25.60 33.82
CA ALA A 562 16.71 26.17 34.77
C ALA A 562 16.53 25.60 36.18
N TYR A 563 15.27 25.35 36.58
CA TYR A 563 14.96 24.70 37.86
C TYR A 563 15.47 23.25 37.88
N LEU A 564 15.19 22.46 36.85
CA LEU A 564 15.65 21.06 36.78
C LEU A 564 17.18 20.96 36.70
N GLN A 565 17.85 21.83 35.93
CA GLN A 565 19.32 21.88 35.86
C GLN A 565 19.95 22.28 37.19
N SER A 566 19.35 23.22 37.94
CA SER A 566 19.84 23.59 39.26
C SER A 566 19.77 22.44 40.26
N LEU A 567 18.70 21.65 40.23
CA LEU A 567 18.54 20.45 41.04
C LEU A 567 19.57 19.37 40.66
N LYS A 568 19.80 19.15 39.36
CA LYS A 568 20.81 18.21 38.86
C LYS A 568 22.20 18.57 39.39
N TRP A 569 22.58 19.83 39.27
CA TRP A 569 23.88 20.30 39.75
C TRP A 569 24.03 20.14 41.27
N MET A 570 22.99 20.46 42.05
CA MET A 570 23.00 20.24 43.50
C MET A 570 23.11 18.76 43.88
N ALA A 571 22.42 17.86 43.18
CA ALA A 571 22.51 16.42 43.40
C ALA A 571 23.94 15.89 43.13
N GLN A 572 24.53 16.28 42.00
CA GLN A 572 25.90 15.90 41.62
C GLN A 572 26.96 16.44 42.60
N VAL A 573 26.77 17.65 43.14
CA VAL A 573 27.66 18.21 44.16
C VAL A 573 27.52 17.45 45.48
N ARG A 574 26.31 17.05 45.87
CA ARG A 574 26.06 16.32 47.12
C ARG A 574 26.74 14.94 47.13
N ASP A 575 26.74 14.25 46.00
CA ASP A 575 27.35 12.91 45.90
C ASP A 575 28.88 12.96 45.78
N LYS A 576 29.46 14.07 45.29
CA LYS A 576 30.92 14.28 45.31
C LYS A 576 31.46 14.64 46.70
N VAL A 577 30.60 14.97 47.66
CA VAL A 577 30.95 15.41 49.03
C VAL A 577 30.69 14.30 50.07
N LYS A 578 30.02 13.22 49.69
CA LYS A 578 29.96 11.96 50.45
C LYS A 578 31.14 11.07 50.08
#